data_AF-A0A7Z6SSY8-F1
#
_entry.id   AF-A0A7Z6SSY8-F1
#
_cell.length_a   1.000
_cell.length_b   1.000
_cell.length_c   1.000
_cell.angle_alpha   90.00
_cell.angle_beta   90.00
_cell.angle_gamma   90.00
#
_symmetry.space_group_name_H-M   'P 1'
#
loop_
_entity.id
_entity.type
_entity.pdbx_description
1 polymer ?
#
loop_
_entity_poly.entity_id
_entity_poly.type
_entity_poly.pdbx_seq_one_letter_code
_entity_poly.pdbx_strand_id
1 'polypeptide(L)'
;MAKENPPVVFGPVLSRRFGKSLGVDLSPSKKQCNYNCIYCELGKAKPIERMEEVIKVETLINAIQNALNNLTTPIDVLTITANGEPTLYPHLLELIQSIKPFLKGIKTLILSNGSLFYEPKVQQALKEFDIVKFSLDAIDLKAFERVDKPYSKDINKILEGILRFSQIYQGQLVAEVLLIKGVNDSANNLKLIATFLKKINTARVDLSTIDRPSSFKAPKLSEDELLKCSLFFEGLCVSLPKRSITQAKKLVSCGIDELLALISRRPLSAEEAPLILEPSAFKHLETLLNHKQITIKKVGSLEFYCAF
;
A
#
# COMPACT_ATOMS: atom_id res chain seq x y z
N MET A 1 7.72 5.66 31.18
CA MET A 1 8.29 6.14 29.90
C MET A 1 7.14 6.25 28.92
N ALA A 2 6.83 7.44 28.40
CA ALA A 2 5.82 7.59 27.36
C ALA A 2 6.25 6.69 26.19
N LYS A 3 5.39 5.80 25.71
CA LYS A 3 5.64 5.12 24.44
C LYS A 3 5.73 6.22 23.40
N GLU A 4 6.93 6.49 22.89
CA GLU A 4 7.09 7.37 21.74
C GLU A 4 6.22 6.83 20.61
N ASN A 5 5.40 7.69 20.02
CA ASN A 5 4.56 7.29 18.90
C ASN A 5 5.46 6.92 17.72
N PRO A 6 5.21 5.80 17.04
CA PRO A 6 6.01 5.38 15.89
C PRO A 6 6.02 6.49 14.83
N PRO A 7 7.16 6.70 14.13
CA PRO A 7 7.29 7.81 13.19
C PRO A 7 6.24 7.73 12.08
N VAL A 8 5.61 8.86 11.76
CA VAL A 8 4.54 8.95 10.74
C VAL A 8 5.10 8.91 9.32
N VAL A 9 6.35 9.32 9.11
CA VAL A 9 7.03 9.23 7.81
C VAL A 9 8.01 8.06 7.84
N PHE A 10 8.09 7.29 6.76
CA PHE A 10 8.99 6.15 6.64
C PHE A 10 9.54 5.99 5.22
N GLY A 11 10.68 5.31 5.11
CA GLY A 11 11.43 5.19 3.86
C GLY A 11 12.47 6.31 3.71
N PRO A 12 12.84 6.71 2.49
CA PRO A 12 12.25 6.31 1.21
C PRO A 12 12.53 4.84 0.83
N VAL A 13 11.59 4.22 0.12
CA VAL A 13 11.68 2.84 -0.39
C VAL A 13 11.68 2.82 -1.90
N LEU A 14 12.34 1.82 -2.50
CA LEU A 14 12.28 1.61 -3.94
C LEU A 14 10.98 0.89 -4.32
N SER A 15 10.02 1.62 -4.87
CA SER A 15 8.80 1.05 -5.42
C SER A 15 9.10 0.40 -6.76
N ARG A 16 8.63 -0.84 -6.93
CA ARG A 16 8.68 -1.58 -8.20
C ARG A 16 7.79 -0.98 -9.29
N ARG A 17 7.01 0.05 -8.94
CA ARG A 17 5.90 0.59 -9.74
C ARG A 17 5.92 2.11 -9.89
N PHE A 18 6.53 2.82 -8.94
CA PHE A 18 6.37 4.27 -8.79
C PHE A 18 7.68 5.00 -8.47
N GLY A 19 8.84 4.33 -8.62
CA GLY A 19 10.14 4.93 -8.32
C GLY A 19 10.44 4.99 -6.82
N LYS A 20 11.31 5.92 -6.41
CA LYS A 20 11.70 6.13 -5.01
C LYS A 20 10.58 6.84 -4.26
N SER A 21 9.98 6.17 -3.28
CA SER A 21 8.78 6.60 -2.58
C SER A 21 9.06 6.91 -1.11
N LEU A 22 8.68 8.09 -0.65
CA LEU A 22 8.58 8.40 0.79
C LEU A 22 7.15 8.12 1.26
N GLY A 23 6.98 7.33 2.31
CA GLY A 23 5.66 6.95 2.82
C GLY A 23 5.22 7.82 4.00
N VAL A 24 3.94 8.19 4.03
CA VAL A 24 3.29 8.86 5.16
C VAL A 24 2.16 7.98 5.66
N ASP A 25 2.24 7.54 6.91
CA ASP A 25 1.26 6.72 7.58
C ASP A 25 0.30 7.60 8.40
N LEU A 26 -0.98 7.63 8.00
CA LEU A 26 -2.03 8.38 8.69
C LEU A 26 -2.52 7.72 9.99
N SER A 27 -2.08 6.50 10.30
CA SER A 27 -2.50 5.70 11.45
C SER A 27 -1.33 4.93 12.11
N PRO A 28 -0.19 5.58 12.41
CA PRO A 28 1.05 4.90 12.80
C PRO A 28 0.93 4.06 14.08
N SER A 29 0.06 4.45 15.01
CA SER A 29 -0.04 3.83 16.34
C SER A 29 -0.80 2.50 16.35
N LYS A 30 -1.78 2.32 15.44
CA LYS A 30 -2.59 1.09 15.37
C LYS A 30 -3.18 0.88 13.98
N LYS A 31 -3.53 -0.37 13.67
CA LYS A 31 -4.22 -0.72 12.43
C LYS A 31 -5.67 -0.23 12.45
N GLN A 32 -6.01 0.75 11.61
CA GLN A 32 -7.35 1.32 11.45
C GLN A 32 -7.82 1.16 10.01
N CYS A 33 -8.47 0.04 9.72
CA CYS A 33 -8.90 -0.32 8.38
C CYS A 33 -10.34 -0.81 8.42
N ASN A 34 -11.11 -0.46 7.40
CA ASN A 34 -12.43 -1.03 7.20
C ASN A 34 -12.39 -2.39 6.51
N TYR A 35 -11.22 -2.88 6.10
CA TYR A 35 -10.99 -4.26 5.61
C TYR A 35 -10.04 -5.02 6.54
N ASN A 36 -10.03 -6.35 6.43
CA ASN A 36 -9.07 -7.22 7.11
C ASN A 36 -8.50 -8.26 6.14
N CYS A 37 -7.95 -7.76 5.02
CA CYS A 37 -7.49 -8.58 3.91
C CYS A 37 -6.53 -9.68 4.36
N ILE A 38 -6.69 -10.90 3.83
CA ILE A 38 -5.89 -12.06 4.23
C ILE A 38 -4.41 -11.93 3.82
N TYR A 39 -4.14 -11.08 2.84
CA TYR A 39 -2.79 -10.78 2.36
C TYR A 39 -2.12 -9.61 3.08
N CYS A 40 -2.81 -8.95 4.02
CA CYS A 40 -2.31 -7.75 4.68
C CYS A 40 -1.01 -8.02 5.47
N GLU A 41 -0.04 -7.12 5.29
CA GLU A 41 1.29 -7.15 5.92
C GLU A 41 1.27 -6.61 7.37
N LEU A 42 0.24 -5.82 7.72
CA LEU A 42 0.16 -4.99 8.94
C LEU A 42 -0.43 -5.70 10.18
N GLY A 43 -0.50 -7.03 10.19
CA GLY A 43 -1.18 -7.77 11.25
C GLY A 43 -2.69 -7.93 11.04
N LYS A 44 -3.32 -8.76 11.89
CA LYS A 44 -4.78 -8.99 11.89
C LYS A 44 -5.47 -7.97 12.78
N ALA A 45 -6.57 -7.39 12.32
CA ALA A 45 -7.43 -6.53 13.15
C ALA A 45 -8.89 -6.72 12.75
N LYS A 46 -9.83 -6.48 13.67
CA LYS A 46 -11.25 -6.42 13.29
C LYS A 46 -11.45 -5.18 12.40
N PRO A 47 -12.16 -5.29 11.27
CA PRO A 47 -12.43 -4.13 10.44
C PRO A 47 -13.32 -3.13 11.20
N ILE A 48 -13.04 -1.83 11.05
CA ILE A 48 -13.72 -0.72 11.72
C ILE A 48 -14.35 0.23 10.70
N GLU A 49 -15.41 0.93 11.07
CA GLU A 49 -16.10 1.86 10.17
C GLU A 49 -15.36 3.20 10.00
N ARG A 50 -14.66 3.66 11.04
CA ARG A 50 -14.00 4.97 11.10
C ARG A 50 -12.76 4.91 11.97
N MET A 51 -11.79 5.81 11.71
CA MET A 51 -10.64 5.97 12.61
C MET A 51 -11.11 6.46 13.99
N GLU A 52 -10.62 5.80 15.04
CA GLU A 52 -10.80 6.18 16.44
C GLU A 52 -9.68 7.12 16.90
N GLU A 53 -8.46 6.89 16.41
CA GLU A 53 -7.30 7.74 16.66
C GLU A 53 -6.99 8.55 15.40
N VAL A 54 -7.08 9.87 15.52
CA VAL A 54 -6.89 10.80 14.41
C VAL A 54 -5.72 11.73 14.75
N ILE A 55 -4.64 11.63 13.97
CA ILE A 55 -3.49 12.52 14.10
C ILE A 55 -3.86 13.91 13.59
N LYS A 56 -3.40 14.95 14.29
CA LYS A 56 -3.59 16.34 13.84
C LYS A 56 -2.87 16.59 12.52
N VAL A 57 -3.52 17.32 11.62
CA VAL A 57 -2.97 17.67 10.30
C VAL A 57 -1.61 18.38 10.44
N GLU A 58 -1.49 19.32 11.38
CA GLU A 58 -0.25 20.05 11.69
C GLU A 58 0.92 19.11 12.03
N THR A 59 0.64 18.05 12.79
CA THR A 59 1.67 17.05 13.14
C THR A 59 2.17 16.31 11.90
N LEU A 60 1.28 15.96 10.97
CA LEU A 60 1.64 15.32 9.71
C LEU A 60 2.43 16.28 8.81
N ILE A 61 1.97 17.53 8.66
CA ILE A 61 2.66 18.55 7.85
C ILE A 61 4.09 18.76 8.35
N ASN A 62 4.26 18.98 9.65
CA ASN A 62 5.59 19.21 10.25
C ASN A 62 6.51 18.00 10.03
N ALA A 63 5.99 16.78 10.22
CA ALA A 63 6.77 15.56 10.00
C ALA A 63 7.17 15.37 8.54
N ILE A 64 6.26 15.66 7.60
CA ILE A 64 6.53 15.60 6.15
C ILE A 64 7.60 16.63 5.77
N GLN A 65 7.47 17.89 6.22
CA GLN A 65 8.44 18.93 5.93
C GLN A 65 9.82 18.59 6.50
N ASN A 66 9.88 18.14 7.75
CA ASN A 66 11.13 17.71 8.37
C ASN A 66 11.77 16.55 7.60
N ALA A 67 10.99 15.54 7.21
CA ALA A 67 11.51 14.42 6.43
C ALA A 67 12.03 14.88 5.06
N LEU A 68 11.30 15.73 4.34
CA LEU A 68 11.70 16.28 3.04
C LEU A 68 12.99 17.10 3.13
N ASN A 69 13.13 17.94 4.17
CA ASN A 69 14.33 18.77 4.39
C ASN A 69 15.58 17.93 4.72
N ASN A 70 15.40 16.75 5.32
CA ASN A 70 16.47 15.84 5.71
C ASN A 70 16.76 14.76 4.65
N LEU A 71 16.08 14.78 3.50
CA LEU A 71 16.36 13.84 2.43
C LEU A 71 17.77 14.05 1.86
N THR A 72 18.58 13.00 1.92
CA THR A 72 19.91 12.97 1.28
C THR A 72 19.86 12.67 -0.21
N THR A 73 18.69 12.28 -0.71
CA THR A 73 18.47 11.88 -2.11
C THR A 73 17.06 12.29 -2.56
N PRO A 74 16.88 12.64 -3.85
CA PRO A 74 15.56 12.99 -4.37
C PRO A 74 14.61 11.78 -4.33
N ILE A 75 13.33 12.06 -4.17
CA ILE A 75 12.24 11.07 -4.25
C ILE A 75 11.36 11.39 -5.46
N ASP A 76 10.77 10.36 -6.05
CA ASP A 76 9.86 10.51 -7.19
C ASP A 76 8.42 10.75 -6.72
N VAL A 77 8.05 10.12 -5.59
CA VAL A 77 6.67 10.11 -5.10
C VAL A 77 6.59 10.21 -3.57
N LEU A 78 5.66 11.03 -3.09
CA LEU A 78 5.18 11.02 -1.71
C LEU A 78 3.89 10.19 -1.66
N THR A 79 3.94 9.06 -0.95
CA THR A 79 2.82 8.12 -0.85
C THR A 79 2.10 8.29 0.48
N ILE A 80 0.85 8.75 0.42
CA ILE A 80 -0.08 8.74 1.55
C ILE A 80 -0.67 7.33 1.67
N THR A 81 -0.48 6.73 2.84
CA THR A 81 -0.97 5.41 3.20
C THR A 81 -1.44 5.43 4.66
N ALA A 82 -1.85 4.28 5.18
CA ALA A 82 -2.07 4.12 6.61
C ALA A 82 -1.63 2.72 7.04
N ASN A 83 -1.37 2.54 8.33
CA ASN A 83 -1.60 1.27 8.98
C ASN A 83 -3.12 1.01 8.95
N GLY A 84 -3.64 0.59 7.80
CA GLY A 84 -5.05 0.45 7.51
C GLY A 84 -5.49 1.19 6.25
N GLU A 85 -6.66 1.83 6.28
CA GLU A 85 -7.23 2.49 5.08
C GLU A 85 -7.10 4.02 5.19
N PRO A 86 -6.27 4.67 4.35
CA PRO A 86 -6.04 6.12 4.45
C PRO A 86 -7.29 6.95 4.18
N THR A 87 -8.26 6.49 3.38
CA THR A 87 -9.49 7.26 3.15
C THR A 87 -10.41 7.35 4.38
N LEU A 88 -10.14 6.59 5.45
CA LEU A 88 -10.81 6.75 6.73
C LEU A 88 -10.32 7.98 7.52
N TYR A 89 -9.21 8.59 7.12
CA TYR A 89 -8.69 9.79 7.78
C TYR A 89 -9.60 10.99 7.47
N PRO A 90 -10.24 11.61 8.50
CA PRO A 90 -11.31 12.59 8.26
C PRO A 90 -10.81 13.92 7.67
N HIS A 91 -9.52 14.22 7.79
CA HIS A 91 -8.89 15.45 7.30
C HIS A 91 -8.06 15.25 6.03
N LEU A 92 -8.34 14.20 5.24
CA LEU A 92 -7.53 13.86 4.07
C LEU A 92 -7.44 15.00 3.04
N LEU A 93 -8.55 15.70 2.76
CA LEU A 93 -8.58 16.83 1.84
C LEU A 93 -7.71 18.00 2.34
N GLU A 94 -7.86 18.36 3.61
CA GLU A 94 -7.09 19.42 4.25
C GLU A 94 -5.59 19.12 4.21
N LEU A 95 -5.22 17.87 4.52
CA LEU A 95 -3.83 17.42 4.48
C LEU A 95 -3.22 17.54 3.08
N ILE A 96 -3.87 16.95 2.05
CA ILE A 96 -3.29 16.95 0.70
C ILE A 96 -3.19 18.37 0.13
N GLN A 97 -4.19 19.22 0.36
CA GLN A 97 -4.15 20.62 -0.05
C GLN A 97 -3.03 21.40 0.66
N SER A 98 -2.76 21.08 1.92
CA SER A 98 -1.72 21.75 2.70
C SER A 98 -0.31 21.34 2.28
N ILE A 99 -0.08 20.07 1.93
CA ILE A 99 1.28 19.58 1.62
C ILE A 99 1.68 19.80 0.16
N LYS A 100 0.73 19.77 -0.77
CA LYS A 100 0.97 19.84 -2.22
C LYS A 100 1.80 21.07 -2.66
N PRO A 101 1.64 22.28 -2.09
CA PRO A 101 2.48 23.43 -2.42
C PRO A 101 3.98 23.23 -2.17
N PHE A 102 4.36 22.32 -1.26
CA PHE A 102 5.76 22.04 -0.92
C PHE A 102 6.39 20.94 -1.80
N LEU A 103 5.60 20.22 -2.60
CA LEU A 103 6.03 19.03 -3.35
C LEU A 103 6.48 19.34 -4.78
N LYS A 104 7.43 20.27 -4.93
CA LYS A 104 7.95 20.65 -6.25
C LYS A 104 8.68 19.48 -6.92
N GLY A 105 8.17 19.02 -8.06
CA GLY A 105 8.75 17.90 -8.82
C GLY A 105 8.51 16.52 -8.20
N ILE A 106 7.75 16.41 -7.12
CA ILE A 106 7.42 15.15 -6.44
C ILE A 106 5.95 14.84 -6.69
N LYS A 107 5.64 13.63 -7.16
CA LYS A 107 4.26 13.19 -7.36
C LYS A 107 3.59 12.79 -6.06
N THR A 108 2.28 13.00 -5.97
CA THR A 108 1.47 12.52 -4.85
C THR A 108 0.75 11.23 -5.21
N LEU A 109 0.87 10.22 -4.35
CA LEU A 109 0.21 8.92 -4.49
C LEU A 109 -0.62 8.60 -3.26
N ILE A 110 -1.78 8.01 -3.44
CA ILE A 110 -2.54 7.33 -2.37
C ILE A 110 -2.78 5.87 -2.71
N LEU A 111 -2.62 4.99 -1.72
CA LEU A 111 -2.93 3.57 -1.80
C LEU A 111 -4.20 3.30 -0.99
N SER A 112 -5.30 2.96 -1.64
CA SER A 112 -6.61 2.75 -0.99
C SER A 112 -7.19 1.39 -1.34
N ASN A 113 -8.07 0.85 -0.51
CA ASN A 113 -8.88 -0.32 -0.84
C ASN A 113 -10.13 0.02 -1.67
N GLY A 114 -10.33 1.30 -2.03
CA GLY A 114 -11.41 1.77 -2.92
C GLY A 114 -12.81 1.82 -2.27
N SER A 115 -12.95 1.30 -1.05
CA SER A 115 -14.26 1.06 -0.41
C SER A 115 -15.05 2.32 -0.06
N LEU A 116 -14.43 3.50 -0.03
CA LEU A 116 -15.10 4.78 0.27
C LEU A 116 -15.15 5.71 -0.93
N PHE A 117 -14.87 5.23 -2.15
CA PHE A 117 -14.88 6.09 -3.34
C PHE A 117 -16.28 6.61 -3.68
N TYR A 118 -17.35 6.10 -3.06
CA TYR A 118 -18.71 6.67 -3.18
C TYR A 118 -18.94 7.91 -2.32
N GLU A 119 -18.08 8.20 -1.34
CA GLU A 119 -18.24 9.33 -0.43
C GLU A 119 -17.78 10.64 -1.10
N PRO A 120 -18.63 11.68 -1.21
CA PRO A 120 -18.25 12.93 -1.89
C PRO A 120 -17.01 13.60 -1.31
N LYS A 121 -16.83 13.58 0.03
CA LYS A 121 -15.66 14.16 0.70
C LYS A 121 -14.37 13.39 0.35
N VAL A 122 -14.44 12.07 0.24
CA VAL A 122 -13.31 11.24 -0.18
C VAL A 122 -12.97 11.52 -1.64
N GLN A 123 -13.97 11.60 -2.53
CA GLN A 123 -13.73 11.95 -3.93
C GLN A 123 -13.08 13.32 -4.10
N GLN A 124 -13.48 14.32 -3.30
CA GLN A 124 -12.83 15.65 -3.29
C GLN A 124 -11.35 15.55 -2.92
N ALA A 125 -11.02 14.80 -1.87
CA ALA A 125 -9.64 14.59 -1.45
C ALA A 125 -8.82 13.84 -2.52
N LEU A 126 -9.36 12.75 -3.07
CA LEU A 126 -8.68 11.92 -4.06
C LEU A 126 -8.36 12.67 -5.36
N LYS A 127 -9.19 13.65 -5.75
CA LYS A 127 -8.92 14.52 -6.92
C LYS A 127 -7.65 15.34 -6.80
N GLU A 128 -7.17 15.59 -5.58
CA GLU A 128 -5.94 16.35 -5.36
C GLU A 128 -4.67 15.52 -5.58
N PHE A 129 -4.76 14.18 -5.66
CA PHE A 129 -3.61 13.31 -5.87
C PHE A 129 -3.25 13.20 -7.35
N ASP A 130 -1.95 13.20 -7.67
CA ASP A 130 -1.46 12.92 -9.03
C ASP A 130 -1.76 11.47 -9.44
N ILE A 131 -1.68 10.54 -8.48
CA ILE A 131 -1.89 9.11 -8.68
C ILE A 131 -2.81 8.57 -7.59
N VAL A 132 -3.89 7.90 -7.99
CA VAL A 132 -4.75 7.14 -7.09
C VAL A 132 -4.63 5.67 -7.46
N LYS A 133 -4.17 4.85 -6.52
CA LYS A 133 -4.15 3.41 -6.67
C LYS A 133 -5.16 2.77 -5.74
N PHE A 134 -6.07 1.97 -6.30
CA PHE A 134 -7.11 1.28 -5.52
C PHE A 134 -7.09 -0.24 -5.73
N SER A 135 -7.43 -1.00 -4.68
CA SER A 135 -7.59 -2.46 -4.77
C SER A 135 -8.99 -2.87 -5.22
N LEU A 136 -9.08 -3.92 -6.06
CA LEU A 136 -10.31 -4.58 -6.46
C LEU A 136 -10.05 -6.09 -6.61
N ASP A 137 -9.89 -6.77 -5.48
CA ASP A 137 -9.44 -8.15 -5.46
C ASP A 137 -10.56 -9.16 -5.73
N ALA A 138 -11.81 -8.76 -5.53
CA ALA A 138 -12.98 -9.57 -5.82
C ALA A 138 -14.21 -8.73 -6.13
N ILE A 139 -15.06 -9.25 -7.03
CA ILE A 139 -16.43 -8.80 -7.26
C ILE A 139 -17.44 -9.91 -6.89
N ASP A 140 -17.05 -11.18 -7.02
CA ASP A 140 -17.85 -12.26 -6.45
C ASP A 140 -17.94 -12.10 -4.93
N LEU A 141 -19.16 -12.03 -4.39
CA LEU A 141 -19.38 -11.71 -2.97
C LEU A 141 -18.68 -12.71 -2.03
N LYS A 142 -18.67 -14.01 -2.38
CA LYS A 142 -18.00 -15.02 -1.55
C LYS A 142 -16.48 -14.83 -1.59
N ALA A 143 -15.91 -14.51 -2.75
CA ALA A 143 -14.50 -14.18 -2.86
C ALA A 143 -14.15 -12.91 -2.07
N PHE A 144 -14.96 -11.85 -2.19
CA PHE A 144 -14.79 -10.56 -1.50
C PHE A 144 -14.79 -10.72 0.02
N GLU A 145 -15.77 -11.44 0.56
CA GLU A 145 -15.82 -11.71 2.00
C GLU A 145 -14.64 -12.55 2.50
N ARG A 146 -14.10 -13.45 1.66
CA ARG A 146 -12.96 -14.31 2.03
C ARG A 146 -11.63 -13.58 1.96
N VAL A 147 -11.40 -12.82 0.89
CA VAL A 147 -10.11 -12.18 0.61
C VAL A 147 -9.96 -10.87 1.38
N ASP A 148 -10.97 -10.00 1.35
CA ASP A 148 -10.89 -8.63 1.90
C ASP A 148 -11.45 -8.53 3.32
N LYS A 149 -12.39 -9.42 3.68
CA LYS A 149 -13.07 -9.43 4.99
C LYS A 149 -13.54 -8.01 5.38
N PRO A 150 -14.41 -7.41 4.57
CA PRO A 150 -14.75 -6.00 4.69
C PRO A 150 -15.72 -5.73 5.85
N TYR A 151 -15.73 -4.50 6.36
CA TYR A 151 -16.74 -4.00 7.29
C TYR A 151 -18.12 -3.93 6.61
N SER A 152 -18.18 -3.25 5.46
CA SER A 152 -19.37 -3.20 4.60
C SER A 152 -19.29 -4.24 3.50
N LYS A 153 -20.37 -4.98 3.29
CA LYS A 153 -20.49 -6.00 2.25
C LYS A 153 -21.22 -5.52 1.00
N ASP A 154 -21.56 -4.24 0.94
CA ASP A 154 -22.26 -3.64 -0.21
C ASP A 154 -21.29 -3.37 -1.36
N ILE A 155 -20.98 -4.43 -2.10
CA ILE A 155 -20.05 -4.35 -3.23
C ILE A 155 -20.58 -3.49 -4.37
N ASN A 156 -21.90 -3.43 -4.55
CA ASN A 156 -22.50 -2.62 -5.61
C ASN A 156 -22.25 -1.13 -5.36
N LYS A 157 -22.43 -0.67 -4.11
CA LYS A 157 -22.13 0.71 -3.72
C LYS A 157 -20.65 1.06 -3.93
N ILE A 158 -19.74 0.12 -3.61
CA ILE A 158 -18.29 0.29 -3.82
C ILE A 158 -17.98 0.43 -5.31
N LEU A 159 -18.48 -0.49 -6.15
CA LEU A 159 -18.26 -0.47 -7.59
C LEU A 159 -18.84 0.79 -8.25
N GLU A 160 -20.04 1.22 -7.82
CA GLU A 160 -20.65 2.46 -8.29
C GLU A 160 -19.80 3.68 -7.91
N GLY A 161 -19.29 3.71 -6.67
CA GLY A 161 -18.39 4.76 -6.20
C GLY A 161 -17.10 4.85 -7.03
N ILE A 162 -16.46 3.70 -7.28
CA ILE A 162 -15.25 3.62 -8.12
C ILE A 162 -15.54 4.08 -9.56
N LEU A 163 -16.65 3.63 -10.16
CA LEU A 163 -17.06 4.04 -11.51
C LEU A 163 -17.27 5.56 -11.59
N ARG A 164 -18.05 6.13 -10.68
CA ARG A 164 -18.32 7.58 -10.64
C ARG A 164 -17.02 8.37 -10.42
N PHE A 165 -16.16 7.93 -9.51
CA PHE A 165 -14.87 8.58 -9.28
C PHE A 165 -13.98 8.55 -10.54
N SER A 166 -13.94 7.41 -11.25
CA SER A 166 -13.13 7.26 -12.48
C SER A 166 -13.54 8.22 -13.60
N GLN A 167 -14.80 8.66 -13.64
CA GLN A 167 -15.32 9.61 -14.64
C GLN A 167 -14.91 11.05 -14.35
N ILE A 168 -14.65 11.39 -13.08
CA ILE A 168 -14.36 12.77 -12.64
C ILE A 168 -12.89 12.99 -12.30
N TYR A 169 -12.10 11.92 -12.17
CA TYR A 169 -10.69 11.98 -11.84
C TYR A 169 -9.83 12.15 -13.11
N GLN A 170 -8.91 13.11 -13.07
CA GLN A 170 -8.06 13.49 -14.21
C GLN A 170 -6.60 13.05 -14.05
N GLY A 171 -6.23 12.49 -12.89
CA GLY A 171 -4.89 11.97 -12.64
C GLY A 171 -4.73 10.51 -13.08
N GLN A 172 -3.65 9.88 -12.62
CA GLN A 172 -3.35 8.50 -12.98
C GLN A 172 -4.10 7.52 -12.07
N LEU A 173 -5.19 6.93 -12.57
CA LEU A 173 -5.94 5.90 -11.86
C LEU A 173 -5.34 4.52 -12.12
N VAL A 174 -4.89 3.83 -11.07
CA VAL A 174 -4.30 2.48 -11.15
C VAL A 174 -5.16 1.50 -10.36
N ALA A 175 -5.61 0.42 -11.00
CA ALA A 175 -6.27 -0.68 -10.29
C ALA A 175 -5.23 -1.71 -9.84
N GLU A 176 -5.36 -2.25 -8.62
CA GLU A 176 -4.65 -3.42 -8.14
C GLU A 176 -5.59 -4.60 -8.03
N VAL A 177 -5.15 -5.75 -8.55
CA VAL A 177 -5.80 -7.03 -8.31
C VAL A 177 -4.74 -7.97 -7.73
N LEU A 178 -4.85 -8.27 -6.44
CA LEU A 178 -3.99 -9.22 -5.75
C LEU A 178 -4.70 -10.56 -5.61
N LEU A 179 -4.21 -11.56 -6.32
CA LEU A 179 -4.76 -12.91 -6.33
C LEU A 179 -4.12 -13.78 -5.26
N ILE A 180 -4.98 -14.56 -4.60
CA ILE A 180 -4.67 -15.56 -3.60
C ILE A 180 -5.21 -16.90 -4.09
N LYS A 181 -4.31 -17.88 -4.12
CA LYS A 181 -4.58 -19.19 -4.70
C LYS A 181 -5.74 -19.89 -4.00
N GLY A 182 -6.75 -20.30 -4.75
CA GLY A 182 -7.96 -20.97 -4.24
C GLY A 182 -8.90 -20.06 -3.43
N VAL A 183 -8.71 -18.73 -3.47
CA VAL A 183 -9.55 -17.78 -2.73
C VAL A 183 -10.32 -16.86 -3.68
N ASN A 184 -9.63 -16.07 -4.50
CA ASN A 184 -10.22 -15.11 -5.43
C ASN A 184 -9.71 -15.27 -6.88
N ASP A 185 -8.94 -16.33 -7.17
CA ASP A 185 -8.38 -16.67 -8.49
C ASP A 185 -9.35 -17.44 -9.40
N SER A 186 -10.62 -17.60 -9.01
CA SER A 186 -11.62 -18.29 -9.84
C SER A 186 -11.91 -17.53 -11.14
N ALA A 187 -12.12 -18.26 -12.24
CA ALA A 187 -12.45 -17.67 -13.54
C ALA A 187 -13.69 -16.75 -13.49
N ASN A 188 -14.69 -17.05 -12.66
CA ASN A 188 -15.87 -16.20 -12.50
C ASN A 188 -15.51 -14.82 -11.92
N ASN A 189 -14.76 -14.81 -10.81
CA ASN A 189 -14.32 -13.57 -10.18
C ASN A 189 -13.46 -12.72 -11.13
N LEU A 190 -12.49 -13.35 -11.80
CA LEU A 190 -11.62 -12.66 -12.77
C LEU A 190 -12.41 -12.03 -13.92
N LYS A 191 -13.39 -12.74 -14.48
CA LYS A 191 -14.28 -12.20 -15.54
C LYS A 191 -15.07 -10.99 -15.05
N LEU A 192 -15.60 -11.04 -13.83
CA LEU A 192 -16.35 -9.94 -13.24
C LEU A 192 -15.47 -8.70 -13.08
N ILE A 193 -14.27 -8.86 -12.50
CA ILE A 193 -13.31 -7.76 -12.33
C ILE A 193 -12.92 -7.17 -13.69
N ALA A 194 -12.50 -8.01 -14.65
CA ALA A 194 -12.11 -7.53 -15.98
C ALA A 194 -13.26 -6.79 -16.69
N THR A 195 -14.48 -7.30 -16.60
CA THR A 195 -15.68 -6.65 -17.18
C THR A 195 -15.94 -5.29 -16.56
N PHE A 196 -15.77 -5.16 -15.24
CA PHE A 196 -15.90 -3.88 -14.55
C PHE A 196 -14.78 -2.91 -14.93
N LEU A 197 -13.52 -3.37 -14.91
CA LEU A 197 -12.36 -2.53 -15.21
C LEU A 197 -12.37 -2.00 -16.66
N LYS A 198 -13.00 -2.71 -17.61
CA LYS A 198 -13.24 -2.23 -18.98
C LYS A 198 -14.18 -1.02 -19.07
N LYS A 199 -14.97 -0.75 -18.03
CA LYS A 199 -15.90 0.40 -17.97
C LYS A 199 -15.26 1.66 -17.39
N ILE A 200 -14.05 1.56 -16.84
CA ILE A 200 -13.37 2.66 -16.18
C ILE A 200 -12.06 3.00 -16.89
N ASN A 201 -11.70 4.29 -16.90
CA ASN A 201 -10.46 4.75 -17.51
C ASN A 201 -9.27 4.55 -16.55
N THR A 202 -8.79 3.32 -16.44
CA THR A 202 -7.56 3.02 -15.69
C THR A 202 -6.35 3.23 -16.58
N ALA A 203 -5.31 3.88 -16.03
CA ALA A 203 -4.02 4.00 -16.69
C ALA A 203 -3.34 2.63 -16.84
N ARG A 204 -3.52 1.75 -15.84
CA ARG A 204 -3.14 0.33 -15.90
C ARG A 204 -3.82 -0.48 -14.79
N VAL A 205 -3.76 -1.80 -14.94
CA VAL A 205 -4.12 -2.81 -13.93
C VAL A 205 -2.85 -3.51 -13.47
N ASP A 206 -2.47 -3.33 -12.21
CA ASP A 206 -1.40 -4.09 -11.57
C ASP A 206 -1.97 -5.42 -11.07
N LEU A 207 -1.71 -6.51 -11.79
CA LEU A 207 -2.12 -7.85 -11.40
C LEU A 207 -0.96 -8.54 -10.67
N SER A 208 -1.19 -9.03 -9.46
CA SER A 208 -0.15 -9.58 -8.61
C SER A 208 -0.64 -10.73 -7.73
N THR A 209 0.29 -11.36 -7.02
CA THR A 209 0.03 -12.38 -5.98
C THR A 209 0.91 -12.04 -4.78
N ILE A 210 0.76 -12.78 -3.66
CA ILE A 210 1.61 -12.66 -2.48
C ILE A 210 3.10 -12.52 -2.84
N ASP A 211 3.66 -11.36 -2.48
CA ASP A 211 5.07 -11.01 -2.67
C ASP A 211 5.81 -10.86 -1.33
N ARG A 212 5.09 -10.58 -0.25
CA ARG A 212 5.63 -10.42 1.10
C ARG A 212 4.83 -11.24 2.11
N PRO A 213 5.42 -11.59 3.27
CA PRO A 213 4.71 -12.32 4.30
C PRO A 213 3.41 -11.63 4.71
N SER A 214 2.31 -12.38 4.70
CA SER A 214 1.00 -11.89 5.14
C SER A 214 0.64 -12.40 6.53
N SER A 215 -0.29 -11.70 7.16
CA SER A 215 -0.76 -12.01 8.51
C SER A 215 -1.55 -13.33 8.59
N PHE A 216 -2.11 -13.83 7.48
CA PHE A 216 -2.96 -15.01 7.45
C PHE A 216 -2.34 -16.24 6.76
N LYS A 217 -1.02 -16.24 6.46
CA LYS A 217 -0.35 -17.32 5.71
C LYS A 217 -1.08 -17.65 4.40
N ALA A 218 -1.51 -16.61 3.68
CA ALA A 218 -2.28 -16.77 2.44
C ALA A 218 -1.43 -17.45 1.34
N PRO A 219 -1.98 -18.42 0.59
CA PRO A 219 -1.25 -19.14 -0.45
C PRO A 219 -1.01 -18.27 -1.69
N LYS A 220 0.21 -18.37 -2.24
CA LYS A 220 0.66 -17.65 -3.43
C LYS A 220 0.36 -18.43 -4.71
N LEU A 221 0.02 -17.75 -5.81
CA LEU A 221 0.03 -18.32 -7.16
C LEU A 221 1.47 -18.48 -7.69
N SER A 222 1.73 -19.48 -8.52
CA SER A 222 2.95 -19.53 -9.32
C SER A 222 2.96 -18.43 -10.39
N GLU A 223 4.12 -18.18 -11.02
CA GLU A 223 4.20 -17.22 -12.12
C GLU A 223 3.34 -17.62 -13.32
N ASP A 224 3.31 -18.91 -13.66
CA ASP A 224 2.48 -19.45 -14.73
C ASP A 224 0.99 -19.34 -14.41
N GLU A 225 0.60 -19.55 -13.15
CA GLU A 225 -0.79 -19.37 -12.70
C GLU A 225 -1.21 -17.91 -12.82
N LEU A 226 -0.36 -16.96 -12.37
CA LEU A 226 -0.63 -15.53 -12.48
C LEU A 226 -0.69 -15.07 -13.95
N LEU A 227 0.17 -15.61 -14.81
CA LEU A 227 0.15 -15.33 -16.25
C LEU A 227 -1.13 -15.87 -16.90
N LYS A 228 -1.61 -17.05 -16.52
CA LYS A 228 -2.92 -17.55 -16.99
C LYS A 228 -4.07 -16.66 -16.53
N CYS A 229 -4.01 -16.13 -15.30
CA CYS A 229 -5.02 -15.19 -14.81
C CYS A 229 -5.01 -13.85 -15.57
N SER A 230 -3.85 -13.38 -16.03
CA SER A 230 -3.76 -12.11 -16.77
C SER A 230 -4.51 -12.12 -18.10
N LEU A 231 -4.68 -13.31 -18.71
CA LEU A 231 -5.42 -13.49 -19.96
C LEU A 231 -6.90 -13.05 -19.85
N PHE A 232 -7.50 -13.08 -18.66
CA PHE A 232 -8.87 -12.60 -18.46
C PHE A 232 -9.03 -11.08 -18.64
N PHE A 233 -7.93 -10.35 -18.55
CA PHE A 233 -7.87 -8.89 -18.63
C PHE A 233 -7.49 -8.41 -20.02
N GLU A 234 -7.64 -9.25 -21.06
CA GLU A 234 -7.42 -8.87 -22.45
C GLU A 234 -8.17 -7.57 -22.82
N GLY A 235 -7.44 -6.64 -23.45
CA GLY A 235 -7.92 -5.30 -23.79
C GLY A 235 -7.66 -4.24 -22.73
N LEU A 236 -7.09 -4.60 -21.58
CA LEU A 236 -6.62 -3.66 -20.55
C LEU A 236 -5.10 -3.57 -20.57
N CYS A 237 -4.55 -2.43 -20.14
CA CYS A 237 -3.12 -2.30 -19.90
C CYS A 237 -2.74 -3.02 -18.60
N VAL A 238 -2.34 -4.29 -18.70
CA VAL A 238 -2.00 -5.13 -17.54
C VAL A 238 -0.50 -5.11 -17.28
N SER A 239 -0.13 -4.85 -16.04
CA SER A 239 1.23 -4.95 -15.52
C SER A 239 1.33 -6.10 -14.53
N LEU A 240 2.35 -6.95 -14.70
CA LEU A 240 2.74 -7.99 -13.75
C LEU A 240 4.04 -7.57 -13.04
N PRO A 241 3.99 -6.66 -12.05
CA PRO A 241 5.18 -6.07 -11.47
C PRO A 241 6.07 -7.14 -10.81
N LYS A 242 7.30 -7.29 -11.31
CA LYS A 242 8.35 -8.14 -10.73
C LYS A 242 9.37 -7.30 -9.95
N ARG A 243 10.13 -7.93 -9.05
CA ARG A 243 11.33 -7.31 -8.46
C ARG A 243 12.42 -7.29 -9.52
N SER A 244 12.84 -6.10 -9.93
CA SER A 244 14.02 -5.92 -10.76
C SER A 244 15.15 -5.39 -9.87
N ILE A 245 16.25 -6.13 -9.78
CA ILE A 245 17.43 -5.81 -8.95
C ILE A 245 18.31 -4.74 -9.62
N THR A 246 18.08 -4.45 -10.91
CA THR A 246 19.05 -3.77 -11.78
C THR A 246 19.14 -2.24 -11.67
N GLN A 247 18.34 -1.56 -10.83
CA GLN A 247 18.27 -0.08 -10.82
C GLN A 247 18.36 0.60 -9.45
N ALA A 248 18.92 -0.05 -8.42
CA ALA A 248 19.06 0.62 -7.13
C ALA A 248 20.35 1.45 -7.03
N LYS A 249 20.20 2.77 -6.94
CA LYS A 249 21.22 3.63 -6.34
C LYS A 249 21.09 3.53 -4.82
N LYS A 250 22.21 3.26 -4.14
CA LYS A 250 22.28 3.22 -2.66
C LYS A 250 21.72 4.50 -2.03
N LEU A 251 21.38 4.38 -0.75
CA LEU A 251 21.40 5.39 0.32
C LEU A 251 20.02 5.66 0.94
N VAL A 252 19.87 5.14 2.16
CA VAL A 252 19.16 5.73 3.29
C VAL A 252 20.00 5.43 4.53
N SER A 253 20.48 6.48 5.21
CA SER A 253 20.94 6.36 6.59
C SER A 253 19.69 6.28 7.46
N CYS A 254 19.51 5.21 8.23
CA CYS A 254 18.36 5.05 9.10
C CYS A 254 18.79 4.63 10.50
N GLY A 255 18.23 5.33 11.49
CA GLY A 255 18.33 4.92 12.88
C GLY A 255 17.68 3.55 13.12
N ILE A 256 17.97 2.93 14.27
CA ILE A 256 17.40 1.63 14.62
C ILE A 256 15.86 1.67 14.70
N ASP A 257 15.30 2.75 15.24
CA ASP A 257 13.85 2.93 15.39
C ASP A 257 13.16 3.20 14.05
N GLU A 258 13.79 3.98 13.16
CA GLU A 258 13.30 4.21 11.80
C GLU A 258 13.30 2.92 10.97
N LEU A 259 14.33 2.09 11.14
CA LEU A 259 14.44 0.79 10.49
C LEU A 259 13.35 -0.17 10.98
N LEU A 260 13.13 -0.24 12.30
CA LEU A 260 12.04 -1.03 12.86
C LEU A 260 10.68 -0.53 12.35
N ALA A 261 10.47 0.78 12.35
CA ALA A 261 9.27 1.43 11.85
C ALA A 261 8.99 1.13 10.37
N LEU A 262 10.04 1.05 9.54
CA LEU A 262 9.95 0.63 8.14
C LEU A 262 9.51 -0.84 8.04
N ILE A 263 10.20 -1.74 8.75
CA ILE A 263 9.96 -3.19 8.69
C ILE A 263 8.56 -3.56 9.22
N SER A 264 8.07 -2.87 10.25
CA SER A 264 6.74 -3.07 10.83
C SER A 264 5.60 -2.74 9.87
N ARG A 265 5.82 -1.82 8.93
CA ARG A 265 4.81 -1.42 7.93
C ARG A 265 4.89 -2.23 6.66
N ARG A 266 6.12 -2.65 6.32
CA ARG A 266 6.44 -3.36 5.09
C ARG A 266 7.62 -4.28 5.38
N PRO A 267 7.41 -5.60 5.48
CA PRO A 267 8.49 -6.57 5.62
C PRO A 267 9.58 -6.31 4.60
N LEU A 268 10.84 -6.20 5.00
CA LEU A 268 11.96 -5.86 4.12
C LEU A 268 12.63 -7.13 3.61
N SER A 269 12.81 -7.28 2.29
CA SER A 269 13.47 -8.48 1.76
C SER A 269 14.99 -8.42 1.93
N ALA A 270 15.62 -9.56 2.16
CA ALA A 270 17.08 -9.66 2.28
C ALA A 270 17.81 -9.20 1.00
N GLU A 271 17.21 -9.40 -0.18
CA GLU A 271 17.74 -8.93 -1.46
C GLU A 271 17.58 -7.42 -1.66
N GLU A 272 16.54 -6.82 -1.07
CA GLU A 272 16.25 -5.38 -1.17
C GLU A 272 17.03 -4.57 -0.12
N ALA A 273 17.31 -5.14 1.05
CA ALA A 273 18.06 -4.49 2.11
C ALA A 273 19.37 -3.83 1.64
N PRO A 274 20.30 -4.51 0.92
CA PRO A 274 21.55 -3.89 0.45
C PRO A 274 21.37 -2.82 -0.62
N LEU A 275 20.19 -2.78 -1.26
CA LEU A 275 19.86 -1.82 -2.30
C LEU A 275 19.38 -0.49 -1.71
N ILE A 276 18.71 -0.53 -0.56
CA ILE A 276 18.09 0.65 0.06
C ILE A 276 18.82 1.12 1.32
N LEU A 277 19.52 0.23 2.04
CA LEU A 277 20.17 0.54 3.32
C LEU A 277 21.66 0.88 3.15
N GLU A 278 22.15 1.77 3.99
CA GLU A 278 23.59 1.97 4.19
C GLU A 278 24.25 0.78 4.93
N PRO A 279 25.57 0.54 4.73
CA PRO A 279 26.29 -0.52 5.43
C PRO A 279 26.16 -0.49 6.96
N SER A 280 26.04 0.71 7.56
CA SER A 280 25.84 0.92 8.99
C SER A 280 24.51 0.33 9.48
N ALA A 281 23.44 0.40 8.69
CA ALA A 281 22.11 -0.08 9.05
C ALA A 281 22.02 -1.61 9.16
N PHE A 282 22.97 -2.36 8.60
CA PHE A 282 23.03 -3.82 8.80
C PHE A 282 23.35 -4.19 10.26
N LYS A 283 24.13 -3.37 10.98
CA LYS A 283 24.34 -3.56 12.43
C LYS A 283 23.05 -3.34 13.21
N HIS A 284 22.20 -2.41 12.76
CA HIS A 284 20.87 -2.23 13.33
C HIS A 284 19.98 -3.45 13.08
N LEU A 285 19.98 -4.04 11.87
CA LEU A 285 19.26 -5.30 11.58
C LEU A 285 19.69 -6.43 12.53
N GLU A 286 20.98 -6.62 12.74
CA GLU A 286 21.52 -7.62 13.67
C GLU A 286 21.06 -7.36 15.10
N THR A 287 21.09 -6.10 15.55
CA THR A 287 20.63 -5.71 16.88
C THR A 287 19.13 -5.99 17.05
N LEU A 288 18.31 -5.63 16.07
CA LEU A 288 16.86 -5.90 16.08
C LEU A 288 16.55 -7.41 16.10
N LEU A 289 17.33 -8.23 15.40
CA LEU A 289 17.22 -9.70 15.42
C LEU A 289 17.59 -10.27 16.79
N ASN A 290 18.73 -9.84 17.35
CA ASN A 290 19.22 -10.30 18.65
C ASN A 290 18.26 -9.92 19.79
N HIS A 291 17.67 -8.73 19.72
CA HIS A 291 16.67 -8.25 20.67
C HIS A 291 15.26 -8.83 20.43
N LYS A 292 15.09 -9.70 19.43
CA LYS A 292 13.79 -10.29 19.05
C LYS A 292 12.71 -9.23 18.81
N GLN A 293 13.08 -8.14 18.15
CA GLN A 293 12.15 -7.12 17.65
C GLN A 293 11.75 -7.38 16.19
N ILE A 294 12.60 -8.10 15.44
CA ILE A 294 12.29 -8.63 14.11
C ILE A 294 12.67 -10.11 13.98
N THR A 295 12.15 -10.78 12.96
CA THR A 295 12.42 -12.18 12.60
C THR A 295 12.56 -12.36 11.09
N ILE A 296 13.17 -13.45 10.64
CA ILE A 296 13.28 -13.78 9.21
C ILE A 296 12.17 -14.77 8.83
N LYS A 297 11.34 -14.40 7.85
CA LYS A 297 10.30 -15.28 7.27
C LYS A 297 10.61 -15.58 5.80
N LYS A 298 10.31 -16.80 5.37
CA LYS A 298 10.43 -17.24 3.98
C LYS A 298 9.09 -17.16 3.24
N VAL A 299 9.12 -16.62 2.01
CA VAL A 299 8.00 -16.63 1.07
C VAL A 299 8.52 -17.13 -0.28
N GLY A 300 8.23 -18.39 -0.59
CA GLY A 300 8.91 -19.08 -1.69
C GLY A 300 10.40 -19.21 -1.39
N SER A 301 11.25 -18.79 -2.34
CA SER A 301 12.72 -18.75 -2.19
C SER A 301 13.24 -17.48 -1.52
N LEU A 302 12.39 -16.48 -1.26
CA LEU A 302 12.81 -15.17 -0.76
C LEU A 302 12.73 -15.09 0.77
N GLU A 303 13.71 -14.43 1.37
CA GLU A 303 13.77 -14.14 2.81
C GLU A 303 13.41 -12.69 3.12
N PHE A 304 12.70 -12.49 4.23
CA PHE A 304 12.21 -11.18 4.68
C PHE A 304 12.45 -10.94 6.16
N TYR A 305 13.03 -9.80 6.50
CA TYR A 305 12.95 -9.21 7.83
C TYR A 305 11.51 -8.75 8.09
N CYS A 306 10.91 -9.25 9.18
CA CYS A 306 9.55 -8.96 9.59
C CYS A 306 9.54 -8.55 11.06
N ALA A 307 8.81 -7.50 11.42
CA ALA A 307 8.57 -7.18 12.83
C ALA A 307 7.68 -8.24 13.49
N PHE A 308 7.80 -8.36 14.81
CA PHE A 308 6.91 -9.18 15.62
C PHE A 308 5.53 -8.54 15.81
#